data_AF-A0A8J6E717-F1
#
_entry.id   AF-A0A8J6E717-F1
#
_cell.length_a   1.000
_cell.length_b   1.000
_cell.length_c   1.000
_cell.angle_alpha   90.00
_cell.angle_beta   90.00
_cell.angle_gamma   90.00
#
_symmetry.space_group_name_H-M   'P 1'
#
loop_
_entity.id
_entity.type
_entity.pdbx_description
1 polymer ?
#
loop_
_entity_poly.entity_id
_entity_poly.type
_entity_poly.pdbx_seq_one_letter_code
_entity_poly.pdbx_strand_id
1 'polypeptide(L)'
;GCRYSRGIIWGCRYSTGIIWGCRYSTGIILGCRYGTGIIWGCRYGTWIIWGCRYSRGIIWGCRYGIGIIWGCQYSTWIIWGCRYSRGIIWGCQYSTWIIWGCRYGTGIIWGCRYG
;
A
#
# COMPACT_ATOMS: atom_id res chain seq x y z
N GLY A 1 -4.08 -23.88 -18.50
CA GLY A 1 -4.23 -22.91 -17.40
C GLY A 1 -4.01 -23.60 -16.08
N CYS A 2 -2.91 -23.30 -15.40
CA CYS A 2 -2.51 -23.99 -14.18
C CYS A 2 -3.34 -23.54 -12.98
N ARG A 3 -3.83 -24.51 -12.18
CA ARG A 3 -4.63 -24.23 -10.98
C ARG A 3 -3.74 -23.93 -9.79
N TYR A 4 -2.74 -24.76 -9.51
CA TYR A 4 -1.79 -24.61 -8.42
C TYR A 4 -0.37 -24.84 -8.91
N SER A 5 0.59 -24.04 -8.44
CA SER A 5 2.01 -24.21 -8.76
C SER A 5 2.90 -23.69 -7.64
N ARG A 6 4.12 -24.23 -7.55
CA ARG A 6 5.16 -23.80 -6.62
C ARG A 6 6.49 -23.64 -7.36
N GLY A 7 7.28 -22.64 -6.98
CA GLY A 7 8.58 -22.35 -7.60
C GLY A 7 8.57 -21.08 -8.44
N ILE A 8 9.23 -21.12 -9.60
CA ILE A 8 9.28 -20.01 -10.55
C ILE A 8 8.13 -20.18 -11.53
N ILE A 9 7.20 -19.23 -11.56
CA ILE A 9 5.88 -19.40 -12.17
C ILE A 9 5.55 -18.23 -13.08
N TRP A 10 5.09 -18.55 -14.29
CA TRP A 10 4.43 -17.63 -15.21
C TRP A 10 2.96 -18.01 -15.35
N GLY A 11 2.04 -17.15 -14.92
CA GLY A 11 0.61 -17.31 -15.22
C GLY A 11 -0.07 -18.52 -14.55
N CYS A 12 -0.57 -18.34 -13.32
CA CYS A 12 -1.31 -19.37 -12.59
C CYS A 12 -2.46 -18.80 -11.76
N ARG A 13 -3.43 -19.64 -11.39
CA ARG A 13 -4.51 -19.20 -10.50
C ARG A 13 -4.03 -19.04 -9.05
N TYR A 14 -3.32 -20.04 -8.54
CA TYR A 14 -2.73 -20.06 -7.20
C TYR A 14 -1.26 -20.43 -7.29
N SER A 15 -0.41 -19.64 -6.64
CA SER A 15 1.04 -19.77 -6.76
C SER A 15 1.80 -19.46 -5.49
N THR A 16 2.90 -20.17 -5.27
CA THR A 16 3.84 -19.86 -4.19
C THR A 16 5.27 -19.88 -4.70
N GLY A 17 6.02 -18.79 -4.51
CA GLY A 17 7.41 -18.67 -4.97
C GLY A 17 7.70 -17.35 -5.67
N ILE A 18 8.40 -17.41 -6.80
CA ILE A 18 8.73 -16.24 -7.64
C ILE A 18 7.74 -16.24 -8.82
N ILE A 19 6.90 -15.21 -8.90
CA ILE A 19 5.66 -15.29 -9.66
C ILE A 19 5.51 -14.10 -10.60
N TRP A 20 5.29 -14.37 -11.88
CA TRP A 20 4.85 -13.40 -12.88
C TRP A 20 3.37 -13.65 -13.21
N GLY A 21 2.49 -12.73 -12.80
CA GLY A 21 1.08 -12.74 -13.14
C GLY A 21 0.28 -13.87 -12.50
N CYS A 22 -0.45 -13.61 -11.41
CA CYS A 22 -1.33 -14.59 -10.78
C CYS A 22 -2.63 -14.00 -10.25
N ARG A 23 -3.65 -14.85 -10.03
CA ARG A 23 -4.85 -14.41 -9.30
C ARG A 23 -4.57 -14.34 -7.80
N TYR A 24 -3.99 -15.40 -7.24
CA TYR A 24 -3.60 -15.50 -5.84
C TYR A 24 -2.15 -15.97 -5.75
N SER A 25 -1.34 -15.26 -4.97
CA SER A 25 0.08 -15.55 -4.89
C SER A 25 0.67 -15.23 -3.53
N THR A 26 1.65 -16.05 -3.13
CA THR A 26 2.48 -15.83 -1.93
C THR A 26 3.95 -15.88 -2.32
N GLY A 27 4.77 -14.91 -1.92
CA GLY A 27 6.21 -14.89 -2.17
C GLY A 27 6.69 -13.59 -2.80
N ILE A 28 7.53 -13.70 -3.83
CA ILE A 28 8.03 -12.57 -4.63
C ILE A 28 7.18 -12.50 -5.90
N ILE A 29 6.43 -11.42 -6.07
CA ILE A 29 5.31 -11.37 -7.02
C ILE A 29 5.43 -10.13 -7.91
N LEU A 30 5.42 -10.34 -9.22
CA LEU A 30 5.20 -9.32 -10.22
C LEU A 30 3.81 -9.48 -10.81
N GLY A 31 2.87 -8.65 -10.35
CA GLY A 31 1.49 -8.62 -10.83
C GLY A 31 0.60 -9.70 -10.21
N CYS A 32 -0.33 -9.30 -9.36
CA CYS A 32 -1.40 -10.21 -8.91
C CYS A 32 -2.72 -9.53 -8.58
N ARG A 33 -3.81 -10.30 -8.50
CA ARG A 33 -5.05 -9.77 -7.90
C ARG A 33 -4.94 -9.75 -6.38
N TYR A 34 -4.49 -10.84 -5.77
CA TYR A 34 -4.28 -10.98 -4.32
C TYR A 34 -2.87 -11.51 -4.07
N GLY A 35 -2.07 -10.76 -3.33
CA GLY A 35 -0.68 -11.09 -3.05
C GLY A 35 -0.33 -10.99 -1.58
N THR A 36 0.53 -11.87 -1.10
CA THR A 36 1.18 -11.76 0.20
C THR A 36 2.70 -11.91 0.04
N GLY A 37 3.49 -10.97 0.57
CA GLY A 37 4.96 -11.01 0.50
C GLY A 37 5.56 -9.74 -0.10
N ILE A 38 6.49 -9.91 -1.05
CA ILE A 38 7.16 -8.81 -1.75
C ILE A 38 6.49 -8.65 -3.12
N ILE A 39 5.77 -7.56 -3.34
CA ILE A 39 4.82 -7.44 -4.45
C ILE A 39 5.08 -6.18 -5.27
N TRP A 40 5.21 -6.35 -6.58
CA TRP A 40 5.11 -5.28 -7.57
C TRP A 40 3.75 -5.37 -8.27
N GLY A 41 2.85 -4.44 -8.00
CA GLY A 41 1.55 -4.34 -8.65
C GLY A 41 0.52 -5.35 -8.15
N CYS A 42 -0.46 -4.88 -7.38
CA CYS A 42 -1.60 -5.74 -7.02
C CYS A 42 -2.91 -5.00 -6.78
N ARG A 43 -4.05 -5.72 -6.85
CA ARG A 43 -5.32 -5.17 -6.35
C ARG A 43 -5.35 -5.18 -4.82
N TYR A 44 -4.98 -6.29 -4.21
CA TYR A 44 -4.89 -6.47 -2.76
C TYR A 44 -3.53 -7.07 -2.40
N GLY A 45 -2.78 -6.40 -1.54
CA GLY A 45 -1.45 -6.83 -1.13
C GLY A 45 -1.25 -6.79 0.38
N THR A 46 -0.43 -7.68 0.92
CA THR A 46 0.09 -7.56 2.29
C THR A 46 1.62 -7.72 2.32
N TRP A 47 2.25 -7.10 3.33
CA TRP A 47 3.70 -7.04 3.59
C TRP A 47 4.46 -5.89 2.92
N ILE A 48 5.16 -6.12 1.82
CA ILE A 48 6.01 -5.10 1.17
C ILE A 48 5.54 -4.93 -0.27
N ILE A 49 5.06 -3.73 -0.62
CA ILE A 49 4.27 -3.53 -1.84
C ILE A 49 4.68 -2.26 -2.58
N TRP A 50 4.92 -2.39 -3.88
CA TRP A 50 5.00 -1.28 -4.83
C TRP A 50 3.77 -1.29 -5.73
N GLY A 51 2.93 -0.27 -5.60
CA GLY A 51 1.76 -0.06 -6.43
C GLY A 51 0.60 -1.00 -6.11
N CYS A 52 -0.45 -0.48 -5.47
CA CYS A 52 -1.65 -1.28 -5.25
C CYS A 52 -2.95 -0.48 -5.12
N ARG A 53 -4.08 -1.19 -5.15
CA ARG A 53 -5.38 -0.57 -4.80
C ARG A 53 -5.61 -0.59 -3.29
N TYR A 54 -5.43 -1.73 -2.66
CA TYR A 54 -5.59 -1.94 -1.22
C TYR A 54 -4.36 -2.65 -0.67
N SER A 55 -3.81 -2.16 0.43
CA SER A 55 -2.63 -2.76 1.03
C SER A 55 -2.55 -2.63 2.54
N ARG A 56 -1.78 -3.55 3.14
CA ARG A 56 -1.35 -3.49 4.53
C ARG A 56 0.13 -3.83 4.66
N GLY A 57 0.91 -2.99 5.32
CA GLY A 57 2.33 -3.19 5.58
C GLY A 57 3.19 -1.98 5.22
N ILE A 58 4.30 -2.22 4.53
CA ILE A 58 5.24 -1.22 4.01
C ILE A 58 4.94 -1.02 2.52
N ILE A 59 4.52 0.19 2.14
CA ILE A 59 3.85 0.43 0.86
C ILE A 59 4.42 1.66 0.16
N TRP A 60 4.78 1.49 -1.10
CA TRP A 60 5.02 2.59 -2.04
C TRP A 60 3.87 2.66 -3.04
N GLY A 61 3.02 3.67 -2.91
CA GLY A 61 1.92 3.94 -3.83
C GLY A 61 0.70 3.03 -3.60
N CYS A 62 -0.37 3.59 -3.03
CA CYS A 62 -1.65 2.89 -2.95
C CYS A 62 -2.87 3.80 -3.03
N ARG A 63 -4.04 3.26 -3.41
CA ARG A 63 -5.31 3.99 -3.20
C ARG A 63 -5.71 3.99 -1.72
N TYR A 64 -5.68 2.81 -1.10
CA TYR A 64 -5.99 2.60 0.32
C TYR A 64 -4.88 1.79 0.97
N GLY A 65 -4.31 2.30 2.06
CA GLY A 65 -3.20 1.64 2.75
C GLY A 65 -3.33 1.69 4.27
N ILE A 66 -2.80 0.67 4.94
CA ILE A 66 -2.63 0.66 6.39
C ILE A 66 -1.18 0.29 6.70
N GLY A 67 -0.45 1.14 7.41
CA GLY A 67 0.92 0.87 7.85
C GLY A 67 1.89 2.01 7.55
N ILE A 68 3.06 1.67 7.02
CA ILE A 68 4.11 2.62 6.65
C ILE A 68 3.99 2.88 5.15
N ILE A 69 3.58 4.08 4.75
CA ILE A 69 3.12 4.36 3.39
C ILE A 69 3.80 5.59 2.81
N TRP A 70 4.34 5.44 1.61
CA TRP A 70 4.76 6.54 0.74
C TRP A 70 3.75 6.69 -0.41
N GLY A 71 2.99 7.78 -0.41
CA GLY A 71 2.06 8.12 -1.48
C GLY A 71 0.76 7.34 -1.44
N CYS A 72 -0.34 7.99 -1.07
CA CYS A 72 -1.66 7.35 -1.10
C CYS A 72 -2.86 8.29 -1.20
N GLN A 73 -4.03 7.76 -1.57
CA GLN A 73 -5.27 8.53 -1.48
C GLN A 73 -5.84 8.52 -0.07
N TYR A 74 -5.92 7.34 0.56
CA TYR A 74 -6.42 7.16 1.92
C TYR A 74 -5.48 6.26 2.72
N SER A 75 -5.15 6.67 3.94
CA SER A 75 -4.27 5.87 4.78
C SER A 75 -4.42 6.07 6.28
N THR A 76 -3.90 5.09 7.01
CA THR A 76 -3.74 5.16 8.46
C THR A 76 -2.33 4.71 8.87
N TRP A 77 -1.86 5.21 10.01
CA TRP A 77 -0.52 5.01 10.61
C TRP A 77 0.56 6.03 10.22
N ILE A 78 1.63 5.63 9.55
CA ILE A 78 2.82 6.46 9.29
C ILE A 78 2.90 6.73 7.81
N ILE A 79 2.79 8.00 7.41
CA ILE A 79 2.48 8.35 6.03
C ILE A 79 3.32 9.51 5.53
N TRP A 80 3.92 9.34 4.35
CA TRP A 80 4.50 10.41 3.55
C TRP A 80 3.65 10.63 2.30
N GLY A 81 3.00 11.79 2.20
CA GLY A 81 2.21 12.18 1.04
C GLY A 81 0.87 11.44 0.94
N CYS A 82 -0.21 12.14 1.27
CA CYS A 82 -1.55 11.57 1.10
C CYS A 82 -2.65 12.59 0.84
N ARG A 83 -3.81 12.12 0.37
CA ARG A 83 -5.00 12.98 0.28
C ARG A 83 -5.72 13.06 1.62
N TYR A 84 -6.02 11.92 2.21
CA TYR A 84 -6.72 11.78 3.48
C TYR A 84 -5.97 10.82 4.38
N SER A 85 -5.72 11.21 5.62
CA SER A 85 -4.98 10.36 6.55
C SER A 85 -5.35 10.54 8.02
N ARG A 86 -4.96 9.53 8.80
CA ARG A 86 -4.97 9.56 10.26
C ARG A 86 -3.71 8.91 10.80
N GLY A 87 -2.96 9.64 11.62
CA GLY A 87 -1.76 9.13 12.29
C GLY A 87 -0.62 10.14 12.29
N ILE A 88 0.59 9.66 12.00
CA ILE A 88 1.82 10.45 11.93
C ILE A 88 2.09 10.73 10.45
N ILE A 89 1.97 11.99 10.04
CA ILE A 89 1.84 12.34 8.62
C ILE A 89 2.80 13.46 8.24
N TRP A 90 3.52 13.25 7.14
CA TRP A 90 4.23 14.29 6.40
C TRP A 90 3.54 14.55 5.07
N GLY A 91 2.96 15.73 4.90
CA GLY A 91 2.34 16.19 3.66
C GLY A 91 0.98 15.56 3.38
N CYS A 92 -0.10 16.35 3.52
CA CYS A 92 -1.45 15.88 3.25
C CYS A 92 -2.45 16.97 2.86
N GLN A 93 -3.58 16.59 2.23
CA GLN A 93 -4.70 17.54 2.05
C GLN A 93 -5.56 17.62 3.31
N TYR A 94 -5.94 16.48 3.87
CA TYR A 94 -6.77 16.36 5.07
C TYR A 94 -6.16 15.36 6.03
N SER A 95 -6.01 15.74 7.29
CA SER A 95 -5.39 14.86 8.28
C SER A 95 -5.90 15.08 9.70
N THR A 96 -5.67 14.06 10.52
CA THR A 96 -5.89 14.10 11.96
C THR A 96 -4.69 13.47 12.67
N TRP A 97 -4.43 13.88 13.92
CA TRP A 97 -3.33 13.45 14.81
C TRP A 97 -2.04 14.30 14.80
N ILE A 98 -0.93 13.80 14.26
CA ILE A 98 0.39 14.44 14.32
C ILE A 98 0.84 14.72 12.89
N ILE A 99 0.96 15.99 12.54
CA ILE A 99 0.99 16.41 11.13
C ILE A 99 2.10 17.43 10.90
N TRP A 100 2.92 17.16 9.90
CA TRP A 100 3.82 18.14 9.28
C TRP A 100 3.34 18.43 7.85
N GLY A 101 2.86 19.65 7.62
CA GLY A 101 2.41 20.09 6.30
C GLY A 101 1.01 19.58 5.93
N CYS A 102 0.00 20.45 6.00
CA CYS A 102 -1.33 20.11 5.50
C CYS A 102 -2.15 21.29 4.96
N ARG A 103 -3.21 20.98 4.20
CA ARG A 103 -4.22 22.00 3.87
C ARG A 103 -5.26 22.14 5.00
N TYR A 104 -5.80 21.02 5.48
CA TYR A 104 -6.77 20.95 6.57
C TYR A 104 -6.33 19.90 7.59
N GLY A 105 -6.23 20.27 8.87
CA GLY A 105 -5.76 19.35 9.90
C GLY A 105 -6.45 19.55 11.25
N THR A 106 -6.51 18.50 12.06
CA THR A 106 -6.83 18.60 13.48
C THR A 106 -5.84 17.79 14.32
N GLY A 107 -5.38 18.35 15.45
CA GLY A 107 -4.43 17.71 16.36
C GLY A 107 -3.17 18.53 16.56
N ILE A 108 -2.02 17.86 16.65
CA ILE A 108 -0.71 18.48 16.81
C ILE A 108 -0.12 18.75 15.42
N ILE A 109 0.00 20.03 15.07
CA ILE A 109 0.20 20.45 13.69
C ILE A 109 1.36 21.43 13.56
N TRP A 110 2.24 21.16 12.58
CA TRP A 110 3.22 22.10 12.07
C TRP A 110 2.96 22.40 10.59
N GLY A 111 2.77 23.68 10.26
CA GLY A 111 2.66 24.14 8.88
C GLY A 111 1.37 23.71 8.18
N CYS A 112 0.19 24.05 8.73
CA CYS A 112 -1.08 23.91 8.02
C CYS A 112 -1.66 25.24 7.57
N ARG A 113 -2.35 25.21 6.43
CA ARG A 113 -3.02 26.39 5.87
C ARG A 113 -4.34 26.71 6.59
N TYR A 114 -5.08 25.67 6.97
CA TYR A 114 -6.30 25.74 7.76
C TYR A 114 -6.20 24.65 8.84
N GLY A 115 -6.08 25.02 10.11
CA GLY A 115 -5.84 24.07 11.21
C GLY A 115 -6.34 24.62 12.53
#